data_AF-A0A2N3RHZ4-F1
#
_entry.id   AF-A0A2N3RHZ4-F1
#
_cell.length_a   1.000
_cell.length_b   1.000
_cell.length_c   1.000
_cell.angle_alpha   90.00
_cell.angle_beta   90.00
_cell.angle_gamma   90.00
#
_symmetry.space_group_name_H-M   'P 1'
#
loop_
_entity.id
_entity.type
_entity.pdbx_description
1 polymer ?
#
loop_
_entity_poly.entity_id
_entity_poly.type
_entity_poly.pdbx_seq_one_letter_code
_entity_poly.pdbx_strand_id
1 'polypeptide(L)'
;MVMAGFVIAALVIALLAFGLVLRPLWREARGLAASATALLLAASAALYWLVGTPGAIEQPANRPSAPRSLDEAIVQLRAALASNPEQAEGWVLLGRSLSSQQKFAEARDAFARAVALRPDEPDVLVAAAQSRMLADDSGRPDPQAMRLLEHALAVQPDHQRARWFLGVLQRQAGEPAKASATWEPLLRVVDAKTRPGLLEQINLARQEAKLAPLQAPAAPAAEAVNGKQIQVRVTLDAEFAKRAGLPGDTSVFVIARATDTPMPVAVEKHALSELPLTITLDDGDSPMPTRTLSSLDTVQVLARLSRSGNAMRQADDIESAPVMVELPAAAPVELVIGR
;
A
#
# COMPACT_ATOMS: atom_id res chain seq x y z
N MET A 1 -5.10 27.97 2.93
CA MET A 1 -5.42 29.29 3.53
C MET A 1 -4.94 30.48 2.67
N VAL A 2 -3.76 30.42 2.02
CA VAL A 2 -3.23 31.53 1.19
C VAL A 2 -4.13 31.91 0.00
N MET A 3 -4.79 30.93 -0.64
CA MET A 3 -5.65 31.21 -1.81
C MET A 3 -6.94 31.97 -1.46
N ALA A 4 -7.51 31.73 -0.27
CA ALA A 4 -8.73 32.42 0.18
C ALA A 4 -8.45 33.89 0.54
N GLY A 5 -7.29 34.17 1.16
CA GLY A 5 -6.88 35.54 1.48
C GLY A 5 -6.65 36.40 0.23
N PHE A 6 -6.06 35.83 -0.82
CA PHE A 6 -5.85 36.51 -2.10
C PHE A 6 -7.17 36.86 -2.80
N VAL A 7 -8.12 35.92 -2.84
CA VAL A 7 -9.43 36.15 -3.46
C VAL A 7 -10.24 37.22 -2.72
N ILE A 8 -10.20 37.22 -1.38
CA ILE A 8 -10.85 38.25 -0.57
C ILE A 8 -10.21 39.62 -0.80
N ALA A 9 -8.88 39.71 -0.80
CA ALA A 9 -8.17 40.96 -1.06
C ALA A 9 -8.46 41.50 -2.47
N ALA A 10 -8.49 40.64 -3.48
CA ALA A 10 -8.84 41.01 -4.85
C ALA A 10 -10.29 41.51 -4.97
N LEU A 11 -11.24 40.85 -4.30
CA LEU A 11 -12.64 41.28 -4.24
C LEU A 11 -12.80 42.64 -3.56
N VAL A 12 -12.09 42.87 -2.44
CA VAL A 12 -12.11 44.15 -1.72
C VAL A 12 -11.52 45.27 -2.58
N ILE A 13 -10.40 45.03 -3.26
CA ILE A 13 -9.79 46.01 -4.18
C ILE A 13 -10.71 46.30 -5.36
N ALA A 14 -11.35 45.28 -5.94
CA ALA A 14 -12.30 45.46 -7.03
C ALA A 14 -13.53 46.27 -6.58
N LEU A 15 -14.08 45.99 -5.40
CA LEU A 15 -15.22 46.73 -4.84
C LEU A 15 -14.86 48.18 -4.49
N LEU A 16 -13.65 48.42 -3.95
CA LEU A 16 -13.16 49.77 -3.66
C LEU A 16 -12.89 50.56 -4.94
N ALA A 17 -12.26 49.95 -5.94
CA ALA A 17 -12.03 50.57 -7.25
C ALA A 17 -13.35 50.89 -7.95
N PHE A 18 -14.30 49.94 -7.94
CA PHE A 18 -15.63 50.14 -8.51
C PHE A 18 -16.40 51.25 -7.79
N GLY A 19 -16.36 51.28 -6.45
CA GLY A 19 -17.00 52.33 -5.64
C GLY A 19 -16.39 53.72 -5.84
N LEU A 20 -15.06 53.82 -5.95
CA LEU A 20 -14.37 55.09 -6.20
C LEU A 20 -14.63 55.63 -7.62
N VAL A 21 -14.73 54.75 -8.62
CA VAL A 21 -15.00 55.13 -10.02
C VAL A 21 -16.48 55.45 -10.23
N LEU A 22 -17.42 54.74 -9.60
CA LEU A 22 -18.86 55.03 -9.74
C LEU A 22 -19.29 56.30 -9.01
N ARG A 23 -18.60 56.71 -7.94
CA ARG A 23 -19.00 57.85 -7.10
C ARG A 23 -19.03 59.21 -7.83
N PRO A 24 -18.05 59.61 -8.66
CA PRO A 24 -18.14 60.81 -9.49
C PRO A 24 -19.16 60.65 -10.63
N LEU A 25 -19.21 59.46 -11.26
CA LEU A 25 -20.15 59.13 -12.34
C LEU A 25 -21.63 59.20 -11.91
N TRP A 26 -21.95 58.81 -10.66
CA TRP A 26 -23.30 58.95 -10.08
C TRP A 26 -23.70 60.39 -9.76
N ARG A 27 -22.72 61.29 -9.57
CA ARG A 27 -22.98 62.71 -9.31
C ARG A 27 -23.23 63.50 -10.58
N GLU A 28 -22.50 63.21 -11.66
CA GLU A 28 -22.54 64.00 -12.90
C GLU A 28 -23.40 63.38 -14.01
N ALA A 29 -23.47 62.04 -14.11
CA ALA A 29 -24.16 61.37 -15.22
C ALA A 29 -24.82 60.04 -14.78
N ARG A 30 -25.89 60.16 -13.99
CA ARG A 30 -26.65 59.01 -13.44
C ARG A 30 -27.06 57.96 -14.48
N GLY A 31 -27.41 58.39 -15.69
CA GLY A 31 -27.78 57.49 -16.79
C GLY A 31 -26.62 56.60 -17.27
N LEU A 32 -25.42 57.16 -17.39
CA LEU A 32 -24.24 56.41 -17.78
C LEU A 32 -23.86 55.39 -16.71
N ALA A 33 -23.92 55.78 -15.43
CA ALA A 33 -23.62 54.87 -14.34
C ALA A 33 -24.63 53.72 -14.19
N ALA A 34 -25.92 53.99 -14.43
CA ALA A 34 -26.95 52.95 -14.48
C ALA A 34 -26.68 51.99 -15.65
N SER A 35 -26.34 52.51 -16.84
CA SER A 35 -26.03 51.70 -18.01
C SER A 35 -24.79 50.82 -17.81
N ALA A 36 -23.71 51.35 -17.22
CA ALA A 36 -22.49 50.59 -16.95
C ALA A 36 -22.72 49.47 -15.93
N THR A 37 -23.50 49.73 -14.87
CA THR A 37 -23.89 48.70 -13.89
C THR A 37 -24.75 47.61 -14.54
N ALA A 38 -25.73 47.99 -15.35
CA ALA A 38 -26.57 47.03 -16.07
C ALA A 38 -25.74 46.17 -17.05
N LEU A 39 -24.79 46.78 -17.75
CA LEU A 39 -23.89 46.09 -18.67
C LEU A 39 -22.97 45.11 -17.93
N LEU A 40 -22.46 45.49 -16.76
CA LEU A 40 -21.62 44.63 -15.92
C LEU A 40 -22.41 43.41 -15.41
N LEU A 41 -23.64 43.62 -14.95
CA LEU A 41 -24.52 42.53 -14.50
C LEU A 41 -24.86 41.59 -15.66
N ALA A 42 -25.20 42.13 -16.83
CA ALA A 42 -25.47 41.34 -18.02
C ALA A 42 -24.24 40.54 -18.49
N ALA A 43 -23.06 41.16 -18.51
CA ALA A 43 -21.80 40.50 -18.86
C ALA A 43 -21.44 39.40 -17.85
N SER A 44 -21.67 39.63 -16.55
CA SER A 44 -21.45 38.63 -15.51
C SER A 44 -22.42 37.45 -15.65
N ALA A 45 -23.69 37.72 -15.95
CA ALA A 45 -24.69 36.69 -16.22
C ALA A 45 -24.34 35.88 -17.48
N ALA A 46 -23.91 36.55 -18.56
CA ALA A 46 -23.47 35.90 -19.79
C ALA A 46 -22.21 35.04 -19.57
N LEU A 47 -21.25 35.53 -18.78
CA LEU A 47 -20.06 34.77 -18.40
C LEU A 47 -20.41 33.53 -17.56
N TYR A 48 -21.35 33.67 -16.62
CA TYR A 48 -21.89 32.55 -15.85
C TYR A 48 -22.62 31.54 -16.75
N TRP A 49 -23.31 31.99 -17.80
CA TRP A 49 -23.94 31.11 -18.79
C TRP A 49 -22.93 30.41 -19.71
N LEU A 50 -21.82 31.07 -20.04
CA LEU A 50 -20.82 30.56 -20.99
C LEU A 50 -19.79 29.64 -20.31
N VAL A 51 -19.43 29.92 -19.06
CA VAL A 51 -18.36 29.21 -18.30
C VAL A 51 -18.91 28.47 -17.09
N GLY A 52 -20.01 28.93 -16.50
CA GLY A 52 -20.64 28.30 -15.35
C GLY A 52 -21.57 27.15 -15.73
N THR A 53 -22.07 26.45 -14.71
CA THR A 53 -23.07 25.39 -14.85
C THR A 53 -24.43 25.92 -14.37
N PRO A 54 -25.19 26.65 -15.21
CA PRO A 54 -26.47 27.24 -14.80
C PRO A 54 -27.47 26.20 -14.26
N GLY A 55 -27.39 24.94 -14.74
CA GLY A 55 -28.18 23.81 -14.24
C GLY A 55 -27.78 23.27 -12.86
N ALA A 56 -26.70 23.76 -12.23
CA ALA A 56 -26.33 23.35 -10.87
C ALA A 56 -27.27 23.93 -9.80
N ILE A 57 -27.95 25.05 -10.09
CA ILE A 57 -28.93 25.71 -9.21
C ILE A 57 -30.32 25.05 -9.34
N GLU A 58 -30.64 24.51 -10.51
CA GLU A 58 -31.89 23.76 -10.78
C GLU A 58 -31.80 22.28 -10.36
N GLN A 59 -31.03 21.94 -9.33
CA GLN A 59 -31.03 20.55 -8.85
C GLN A 59 -32.42 20.18 -8.32
N PRO A 60 -33.16 19.26 -8.97
CA PRO A 60 -34.47 18.85 -8.48
C PRO A 60 -34.28 18.08 -7.17
N ALA A 61 -35.31 18.09 -6.33
CA ALA A 61 -35.41 17.34 -5.07
C ALA A 61 -35.26 15.79 -5.19
N ASN A 62 -34.85 15.28 -6.36
CA ASN A 62 -34.67 13.87 -6.71
C ASN A 62 -33.19 13.50 -6.92
N ARG A 63 -32.25 14.04 -6.12
CA ARG A 63 -31.00 13.30 -5.93
C ARG A 63 -31.37 11.98 -5.23
N PRO A 64 -30.98 10.81 -5.77
CA PRO A 64 -31.06 9.57 -4.99
C PRO A 64 -30.38 9.87 -3.66
N SER A 65 -31.12 9.69 -2.56
CA SER A 65 -30.52 9.81 -1.24
C SER A 65 -29.31 8.88 -1.19
N ALA A 66 -28.21 9.35 -0.60
CA ALA A 66 -27.03 8.52 -0.41
C ALA A 66 -27.48 7.16 0.17
N PRO A 67 -27.15 6.04 -0.48
CA PRO A 67 -27.70 4.74 -0.11
C PRO A 67 -27.33 4.44 1.34
N ARG A 68 -28.32 4.01 2.12
CA ARG A 68 -28.14 3.74 3.56
C ARG A 68 -27.55 2.36 3.80
N SER A 69 -27.64 1.49 2.80
CA SER A 69 -27.08 0.14 2.82
C SER A 69 -26.41 -0.21 1.50
N LEU A 70 -25.56 -1.23 1.52
CA LEU A 70 -24.91 -1.74 0.31
C LEU A 70 -25.94 -2.30 -0.70
N ASP A 71 -27.04 -2.88 -0.22
CA ASP A 71 -28.11 -3.39 -1.09
C ASP A 71 -28.85 -2.26 -1.81
N GLU A 72 -29.17 -1.18 -1.10
CA GLU A 72 -29.76 0.02 -1.73
C GLU A 72 -28.80 0.61 -2.77
N ALA A 73 -27.49 0.65 -2.47
CA ALA A 73 -26.48 1.13 -3.39
C ALA A 73 -26.43 0.29 -4.68
N ILE A 74 -26.51 -1.04 -4.56
CA ILE A 74 -26.54 -1.96 -5.71
C ILE A 74 -27.80 -1.73 -6.55
N VAL A 75 -28.98 -1.57 -5.93
CA VAL A 75 -30.23 -1.31 -6.65
C VAL A 75 -30.16 0.01 -7.42
N GLN A 76 -29.69 1.09 -6.78
CA GLN A 76 -29.50 2.38 -7.43
C GLN A 76 -28.49 2.29 -8.58
N LEU A 77 -27.37 1.60 -8.37
CA LEU A 77 -26.32 1.41 -9.37
C LEU A 77 -26.84 0.61 -10.58
N ARG A 78 -27.64 -0.43 -10.36
CA ARG A 78 -28.31 -1.17 -11.46
C ARG A 78 -29.25 -0.28 -12.27
N ALA A 79 -30.05 0.56 -11.62
CA ALA A 79 -30.95 1.48 -12.32
C ALA A 79 -30.18 2.53 -13.14
N ALA A 80 -29.08 3.04 -12.59
CA ALA A 80 -28.19 3.97 -13.30
C ALA A 80 -27.54 3.31 -14.54
N LEU A 81 -27.04 2.08 -14.39
CA LEU A 81 -26.43 1.31 -15.48
C LEU A 81 -27.45 0.86 -16.54
N ALA A 82 -28.71 0.64 -16.16
CA ALA A 82 -29.78 0.38 -17.13
C ALA A 82 -30.07 1.60 -18.01
N SER A 83 -29.95 2.82 -17.44
CA SER A 83 -30.18 4.07 -18.16
C SER A 83 -28.97 4.50 -19.00
N ASN A 84 -27.76 4.18 -18.53
CA ASN A 84 -26.52 4.48 -19.25
C ASN A 84 -25.54 3.28 -19.13
N PRO A 85 -25.64 2.31 -20.07
CA PRO A 85 -24.93 1.04 -19.99
C PRO A 85 -23.47 1.09 -20.46
N GLU A 86 -22.99 2.21 -20.99
CA GLU A 86 -21.63 2.36 -21.53
C GLU A 86 -20.60 2.80 -20.48
N GLN A 87 -21.00 2.88 -19.21
CA GLN A 87 -20.14 3.28 -18.10
C GLN A 87 -19.37 2.08 -17.53
N ALA A 88 -18.16 1.85 -18.04
CA ALA A 88 -17.32 0.74 -17.59
C ALA A 88 -17.08 0.73 -16.08
N GLU A 89 -16.75 1.88 -15.49
CA GLU A 89 -16.49 2.04 -14.05
C GLU A 89 -17.70 1.66 -13.20
N GLY A 90 -18.91 1.96 -13.67
CA GLY A 90 -20.13 1.59 -12.97
C GLY A 90 -20.34 0.07 -12.94
N TRP A 91 -20.05 -0.62 -14.05
CA TRP A 91 -20.06 -2.09 -14.10
C TRP A 91 -18.99 -2.72 -13.20
N VAL A 92 -17.80 -2.12 -13.12
CA VAL A 92 -16.74 -2.54 -12.19
C VAL A 92 -17.18 -2.38 -10.74
N LEU A 93 -17.77 -1.24 -10.39
CA LEU A 93 -18.27 -0.98 -9.04
C LEU A 93 -19.39 -1.95 -8.67
N LEU A 94 -20.29 -2.26 -9.61
CA LEU A 94 -21.35 -3.23 -9.42
C LEU A 94 -20.78 -4.62 -9.17
N GLY A 95 -19.81 -5.05 -9.99
CA GLY A 95 -19.11 -6.33 -9.81
C GLY A 95 -18.45 -6.45 -8.44
N ARG A 96 -17.69 -5.42 -8.02
CA ARG A 96 -17.04 -5.39 -6.69
C ARG A 96 -18.04 -5.44 -5.55
N SER A 97 -19.14 -4.68 -5.65
CA SER A 97 -20.20 -4.65 -4.64
C SER A 97 -20.85 -6.02 -4.50
N LEU A 98 -21.15 -6.68 -5.62
CA LEU A 98 -21.72 -8.04 -5.64
C LEU A 98 -20.74 -9.08 -5.10
N SER A 99 -19.45 -9.01 -5.46
CA SER A 99 -18.41 -9.87 -4.91
C SER A 99 -18.27 -9.74 -3.39
N SER A 100 -18.39 -8.53 -2.85
CA SER A 100 -18.34 -8.31 -1.39
C SER A 100 -19.52 -8.95 -0.64
N GLN A 101 -20.65 -9.15 -1.33
CA GLN A 101 -21.79 -9.90 -0.83
C GLN A 101 -21.75 -11.39 -1.19
N GLN A 102 -20.64 -11.89 -1.73
CA GLN A 102 -20.48 -13.27 -2.21
C GLN A 102 -21.47 -13.67 -3.31
N LYS A 103 -22.09 -12.69 -3.99
CA LYS A 103 -22.96 -12.89 -5.15
C LYS A 103 -22.12 -13.06 -6.42
N PHE A 104 -21.28 -14.09 -6.46
CA PHE A 104 -20.22 -14.24 -7.47
C PHE A 104 -20.75 -14.41 -8.90
N ALA A 105 -21.87 -15.11 -9.08
CA ALA A 105 -22.49 -15.27 -10.41
C ALA A 105 -22.97 -13.92 -10.99
N GLU A 106 -23.60 -13.07 -10.17
CA GLU A 106 -24.02 -11.74 -10.60
C GLU A 106 -22.80 -10.81 -10.80
N ALA A 107 -21.79 -10.94 -9.95
CA ALA A 107 -20.53 -10.19 -10.07
C ALA A 107 -19.81 -10.51 -11.39
N ARG A 108 -19.75 -11.80 -11.76
CA ARG A 108 -19.22 -12.27 -13.05
C ARG A 108 -19.88 -11.55 -14.21
N ASP A 109 -21.21 -11.47 -14.22
CA ASP A 109 -21.95 -10.88 -15.32
C ASP A 109 -21.70 -9.37 -15.41
N ALA A 110 -21.62 -8.68 -14.27
CA ALA A 110 -21.24 -7.27 -14.21
C ALA A 110 -19.81 -7.02 -14.71
N PHE A 111 -18.83 -7.83 -14.27
CA PHE A 111 -17.46 -7.72 -14.76
C PHE A 111 -17.32 -8.07 -16.24
N ALA A 112 -18.12 -9.01 -16.77
CA ALA A 112 -18.13 -9.31 -18.20
C ALA A 112 -18.57 -8.08 -19.04
N ARG A 113 -19.53 -7.29 -18.56
CA ARG A 113 -19.90 -6.01 -19.17
C ARG A 113 -18.77 -4.99 -19.06
N ALA A 114 -18.08 -4.92 -17.93
CA ALA A 114 -16.93 -4.02 -17.76
C ALA A 114 -15.79 -4.37 -18.73
N VAL A 115 -15.46 -5.65 -18.90
CA VAL A 115 -14.44 -6.14 -19.85
C VAL A 115 -14.84 -5.83 -21.29
N ALA A 116 -16.12 -5.96 -21.66
CA ALA A 116 -16.58 -5.62 -23.00
C ALA A 116 -16.39 -4.14 -23.35
N LEU A 117 -16.46 -3.25 -22.36
CA LEU A 117 -16.26 -1.80 -22.53
C LEU A 117 -14.79 -1.40 -22.41
N ARG A 118 -13.99 -2.12 -21.61
CA ARG A 118 -12.55 -1.90 -21.43
C ARG A 118 -11.80 -3.24 -21.51
N PRO A 119 -11.53 -3.72 -22.73
CA PRO A 119 -10.94 -5.05 -22.93
C PRO A 119 -9.48 -5.16 -22.48
N ASP A 120 -8.76 -4.04 -22.42
CA ASP A 120 -7.32 -4.00 -22.18
C ASP A 120 -6.98 -3.40 -20.80
N GLU A 121 -7.91 -3.44 -19.85
CA GLU A 121 -7.69 -2.97 -18.47
C GLU A 121 -7.38 -4.18 -17.56
N PRO A 122 -6.10 -4.37 -17.14
CA PRO A 122 -5.66 -5.60 -16.47
C PRO A 122 -6.39 -5.88 -15.15
N ASP A 123 -6.69 -4.84 -14.36
CA ASP A 123 -7.34 -5.01 -13.05
C ASP A 123 -8.78 -5.52 -13.19
N VAL A 124 -9.49 -5.10 -14.25
CA VAL A 124 -10.84 -5.52 -14.62
C VAL A 124 -10.83 -6.92 -15.20
N LEU A 125 -9.86 -7.25 -16.06
CA LEU A 125 -9.66 -8.61 -16.56
C LEU A 125 -9.41 -9.60 -15.40
N VAL A 126 -8.57 -9.23 -14.44
CA VAL A 126 -8.28 -10.03 -13.23
C VAL A 126 -9.52 -10.18 -12.35
N ALA A 127 -10.26 -9.09 -12.09
CA ALA A 127 -11.48 -9.14 -11.29
C ALA A 127 -12.56 -10.01 -11.97
N ALA A 128 -12.69 -9.91 -13.30
CA ALA A 128 -13.58 -10.76 -14.08
C ALA A 128 -13.20 -12.24 -13.95
N ALA A 129 -11.92 -12.58 -14.14
CA ALA A 129 -11.43 -13.95 -13.97
C ALA A 129 -11.67 -14.49 -12.56
N GLN A 130 -11.37 -13.71 -11.52
CA GLN A 130 -11.59 -14.09 -10.13
C GLN A 130 -13.07 -14.34 -9.84
N SER A 131 -13.96 -13.44 -10.28
CA SER A 131 -15.40 -13.61 -10.07
C SER A 131 -15.96 -14.85 -10.77
N ARG A 132 -15.41 -15.22 -11.94
CA ARG A 132 -15.76 -16.46 -12.65
C ARG A 132 -15.32 -17.70 -11.87
N MET A 133 -14.08 -17.70 -11.38
CA MET A 133 -13.54 -18.79 -10.57
C MET A 133 -14.37 -19.03 -9.31
N LEU A 134 -14.85 -17.96 -8.67
CA LEU A 134 -15.67 -18.04 -7.45
C LEU A 134 -17.16 -18.29 -7.72
N ALA A 135 -17.62 -18.14 -8.97
CA ALA A 135 -19.00 -18.42 -9.35
C ALA A 135 -19.23 -19.89 -9.72
N ASP A 136 -18.16 -20.66 -9.95
CA ASP A 136 -18.22 -22.08 -10.29
C ASP A 136 -17.56 -22.92 -9.19
N ASP A 137 -18.39 -23.55 -8.35
CA ASP A 137 -17.93 -24.44 -7.28
C ASP A 137 -17.52 -25.85 -7.77
N SER A 138 -17.56 -26.12 -9.08
CA SER A 138 -17.22 -27.44 -9.60
C SER A 138 -15.74 -27.80 -9.45
N GLY A 139 -14.90 -26.86 -9.05
CA GLY A 139 -13.45 -27.05 -8.89
C GLY A 139 -12.73 -27.33 -10.21
N ARG A 140 -13.42 -27.16 -11.35
CA ARG A 140 -12.86 -27.34 -12.68
C ARG A 140 -12.18 -26.06 -13.13
N PRO A 141 -11.08 -26.16 -13.89
CA PRO A 141 -10.46 -24.98 -14.49
C PRO A 141 -11.45 -24.29 -15.44
N ASP A 142 -11.62 -22.98 -15.30
CA ASP A 142 -12.41 -22.18 -16.26
C ASP A 142 -11.49 -21.65 -17.38
N PRO A 143 -11.63 -22.14 -18.63
CA PRO A 143 -10.79 -21.70 -19.75
C PRO A 143 -10.97 -20.23 -20.09
N GLN A 144 -12.15 -19.65 -19.83
CA GLN A 144 -12.40 -18.24 -20.07
C GLN A 144 -11.70 -17.37 -19.02
N ALA A 145 -11.70 -17.79 -17.76
CA ALA A 145 -10.92 -17.11 -16.71
C ALA A 145 -9.42 -17.14 -17.04
N MET A 146 -8.92 -18.28 -17.54
CA MET A 146 -7.52 -18.41 -17.96
C MET A 146 -7.16 -17.43 -19.08
N ARG A 147 -7.98 -17.34 -20.13
CA ARG A 147 -7.78 -16.36 -21.22
C ARG A 147 -7.79 -14.91 -20.76
N LEU A 148 -8.64 -14.56 -19.80
CA LEU A 148 -8.68 -13.20 -19.24
C LEU A 148 -7.38 -12.86 -18.50
N LEU A 149 -6.81 -13.81 -17.76
CA LEU A 149 -5.55 -13.63 -17.03
C LEU A 149 -4.34 -13.62 -17.95
N GLU A 150 -4.33 -14.47 -18.98
CA GLU A 150 -3.33 -14.43 -20.05
C GLU A 150 -3.35 -13.08 -20.77
N HIS A 151 -4.54 -12.56 -21.07
CA HIS A 151 -4.68 -11.23 -21.67
C HIS A 151 -4.18 -10.12 -20.73
N ALA A 152 -4.54 -10.18 -19.44
CA ALA A 152 -4.06 -9.23 -18.45
C ALA A 152 -2.52 -9.20 -18.37
N LEU A 153 -1.86 -10.36 -18.47
CA LEU A 153 -0.40 -10.46 -18.49
C LEU A 153 0.23 -10.07 -19.83
N ALA A 154 -0.51 -10.20 -20.95
CA ALA A 154 -0.06 -9.69 -22.24
C ALA A 154 -0.03 -8.16 -22.26
N VAL A 155 -1.02 -7.51 -21.62
CA VAL A 155 -1.08 -6.05 -21.47
C VAL A 155 -0.10 -5.56 -20.40
N GLN A 156 -0.07 -6.22 -19.24
CA GLN A 156 0.80 -5.88 -18.11
C GLN A 156 1.57 -7.11 -17.60
N PRO A 157 2.78 -7.36 -18.14
CA PRO A 157 3.57 -8.55 -17.79
C PRO A 157 3.98 -8.64 -16.32
N ASP A 158 4.05 -7.54 -15.58
CA ASP A 158 4.43 -7.52 -14.16
C ASP A 158 3.24 -7.64 -13.20
N HIS A 159 2.00 -7.77 -13.72
CA HIS A 159 0.80 -7.80 -12.90
C HIS A 159 0.76 -9.01 -11.95
N GLN A 160 1.05 -8.77 -10.67
CA GLN A 160 1.25 -9.83 -9.68
C GLN A 160 -0.01 -10.70 -9.47
N ARG A 161 -1.20 -10.08 -9.31
CA ARG A 161 -2.45 -10.84 -9.09
C ARG A 161 -2.84 -11.69 -10.30
N ALA A 162 -2.68 -11.18 -11.52
CA ALA A 162 -2.94 -11.93 -12.75
C ALA A 162 -2.07 -13.20 -12.82
N ARG A 163 -0.78 -13.05 -12.56
CA ARG A 163 0.19 -14.16 -12.51
C ARG A 163 -0.16 -15.17 -11.42
N TRP A 164 -0.54 -14.71 -10.23
CA TRP A 164 -0.98 -15.59 -9.15
C TRP A 164 -2.18 -16.45 -9.57
N PHE A 165 -3.28 -15.82 -10.00
CA PHE A 165 -4.49 -16.55 -10.37
C PHE A 165 -4.29 -17.44 -11.61
N LEU A 166 -3.44 -17.05 -12.55
CA LEU A 166 -3.14 -17.86 -13.73
C LEU A 166 -2.46 -19.18 -13.32
N GLY A 167 -1.46 -19.13 -12.45
CA GLY A 167 -0.83 -20.35 -11.94
C GLY A 167 -1.79 -21.23 -11.14
N VAL A 168 -2.74 -20.64 -10.40
CA VAL A 168 -3.80 -21.40 -9.70
C VAL A 168 -4.64 -22.19 -10.70
N LEU A 169 -5.12 -21.53 -11.76
CA LEU A 169 -5.92 -22.20 -12.81
C LEU A 169 -5.11 -23.24 -13.58
N GLN A 170 -3.85 -22.98 -13.90
CA GLN A 170 -2.98 -23.94 -14.59
C GLN A 170 -2.77 -25.19 -13.75
N ARG A 171 -2.55 -25.06 -12.43
CA ARG A 171 -2.44 -26.21 -11.53
C ARG A 171 -3.75 -26.99 -11.44
N GLN A 172 -4.89 -26.30 -11.32
CA GLN A 172 -6.22 -26.94 -11.36
C GLN A 172 -6.50 -27.65 -12.69
N ALA A 173 -5.93 -27.16 -13.79
CA ALA A 173 -6.02 -27.78 -15.11
C ALA A 173 -5.09 -29.00 -15.28
N GLY A 174 -4.35 -29.41 -14.24
CA GLY A 174 -3.40 -30.50 -14.33
C GLY A 174 -2.12 -30.12 -15.08
N GLU A 175 -1.80 -28.83 -15.16
CA GLU A 175 -0.58 -28.29 -15.79
C GLU A 175 0.41 -27.72 -14.76
N PRO A 176 0.86 -28.50 -13.75
CA PRO A 176 1.64 -27.99 -12.64
C PRO A 176 3.02 -27.47 -13.05
N ALA A 177 3.59 -27.96 -14.16
CA ALA A 177 4.82 -27.43 -14.74
C ALA A 177 4.65 -25.96 -15.17
N LYS A 178 3.57 -25.65 -15.89
CA LYS A 178 3.25 -24.27 -16.31
C LYS A 178 2.94 -23.40 -15.10
N ALA A 179 2.18 -23.91 -14.14
CA ALA A 179 1.87 -23.18 -12.91
C ALA A 179 3.13 -22.73 -12.17
N SER A 180 4.10 -23.64 -11.99
CA SER A 180 5.37 -23.31 -11.34
C SER A 180 6.14 -22.24 -12.09
N ALA A 181 6.28 -22.36 -13.42
CA ALA A 181 6.95 -21.38 -14.26
C ALA A 181 6.23 -20.01 -14.25
N THR A 182 4.90 -20.00 -14.20
CA THR A 182 4.10 -18.78 -14.09
C THR A 182 4.35 -18.08 -12.77
N TRP A 183 4.46 -18.80 -11.65
CA TRP A 183 4.67 -18.22 -10.32
C TRP A 183 6.11 -17.82 -10.02
N GLU A 184 7.11 -18.46 -10.64
CA GLU A 184 8.54 -18.19 -10.43
C GLU A 184 8.92 -16.68 -10.43
N PRO A 185 8.47 -15.84 -11.39
CA PRO A 185 8.78 -14.41 -11.38
C PRO A 185 8.24 -13.65 -10.16
N LEU A 186 7.17 -14.14 -9.50
CA LEU A 186 6.62 -13.50 -8.30
C LEU A 186 7.64 -13.51 -7.15
N LEU A 187 8.53 -14.51 -7.07
CA LEU A 187 9.54 -14.61 -6.01
C LEU A 187 10.47 -13.38 -5.92
N ARG A 188 10.65 -12.67 -7.04
CA ARG A 188 11.48 -11.45 -7.11
C ARG A 188 10.76 -10.19 -6.62
N VAL A 189 9.42 -10.20 -6.61
CA VAL A 189 8.61 -9.02 -6.34
C VAL A 189 7.94 -9.09 -4.97
N VAL A 190 7.64 -10.29 -4.48
CA VAL A 190 7.05 -10.47 -3.15
C VAL A 190 8.05 -10.17 -2.04
N ASP A 191 7.53 -9.67 -0.93
CA ASP A 191 8.28 -9.34 0.27
C ASP A 191 8.89 -10.60 0.92
N ALA A 192 9.87 -10.40 1.82
CA ALA A 192 10.60 -11.48 2.46
C ALA A 192 9.72 -12.39 3.34
N LYS A 193 8.60 -11.89 3.87
CA LYS A 193 7.68 -12.67 4.72
C LYS A 193 6.79 -13.57 3.86
N THR A 194 6.38 -13.11 2.66
CA THR A 194 5.53 -13.87 1.73
C THR A 194 6.31 -14.87 0.88
N ARG A 195 7.59 -14.57 0.58
CA ARG A 195 8.45 -15.38 -0.31
C ARG A 195 8.56 -16.87 0.07
N PRO A 196 8.74 -17.27 1.35
CA PRO A 196 8.85 -18.67 1.71
C PRO A 196 7.57 -19.47 1.39
N GLY A 197 6.40 -18.91 1.71
CA GLY A 197 5.11 -19.57 1.42
C GLY A 197 4.85 -19.70 -0.09
N LEU A 198 5.23 -18.70 -0.88
CA LEU A 198 5.15 -18.78 -2.34
C LEU A 198 6.11 -19.84 -2.90
N LEU A 199 7.34 -19.91 -2.39
CA LEU A 199 8.33 -20.91 -2.82
C LEU A 199 7.86 -22.33 -2.52
N GLU A 200 7.25 -22.56 -1.36
CA GLU A 200 6.63 -23.84 -1.02
C GLU A 200 5.57 -24.24 -2.05
N GLN A 201 4.64 -23.33 -2.38
CA GLN A 201 3.61 -23.58 -3.39
C GLN A 201 4.20 -23.90 -4.78
N ILE A 202 5.25 -23.18 -5.17
CA ILE A 202 5.96 -23.44 -6.43
C ILE A 202 6.61 -24.83 -6.40
N ASN A 203 7.25 -25.21 -5.30
CA ASN A 203 7.90 -26.52 -5.17
C ASN A 203 6.91 -27.68 -5.12
N LEU A 204 5.72 -27.50 -4.54
CA LEU A 204 4.63 -28.47 -4.62
C LEU A 204 4.20 -28.70 -6.09
N ALA A 205 3.99 -27.63 -6.85
CA ALA A 205 3.67 -27.75 -8.28
C ALA A 205 4.84 -28.41 -9.07
N ARG A 206 6.09 -28.09 -8.76
CA ARG A 206 7.25 -28.73 -9.39
C ARG A 206 7.34 -30.21 -9.07
N GLN A 207 7.05 -30.61 -7.84
CA GLN A 207 6.99 -32.01 -7.44
C GLN A 207 5.89 -32.78 -8.19
N GLU A 208 4.68 -32.20 -8.30
CA GLU A 208 3.59 -32.76 -9.11
C GLU A 208 3.99 -32.93 -10.58
N ALA A 209 4.81 -32.00 -11.10
CA ALA A 209 5.39 -32.04 -12.44
C ALA A 209 6.64 -32.93 -12.58
N LYS A 210 7.11 -33.58 -11.49
CA LYS A 210 8.39 -34.33 -11.44
C LYS A 210 9.63 -33.50 -11.81
N LEU A 211 9.60 -32.21 -11.52
CA LEU A 211 10.71 -31.27 -11.71
C LEU A 211 11.51 -31.14 -10.40
N ALA A 212 12.81 -30.85 -10.52
CA ALA A 212 13.65 -30.56 -9.36
C ALA A 212 13.13 -29.32 -8.61
N PRO A 213 13.12 -29.31 -7.26
CA PRO A 213 12.68 -28.17 -6.49
C PRO A 213 13.55 -26.94 -6.77
N LEU A 214 12.92 -25.78 -6.80
CA LEU A 214 13.64 -24.52 -6.79
C LEU A 214 14.12 -24.22 -5.38
N GLN A 215 15.37 -23.80 -5.32
CA GLN A 215 15.85 -23.09 -4.15
C GLN A 215 15.29 -21.68 -4.22
N ALA A 216 15.03 -21.07 -3.06
CA ALA A 216 14.73 -19.65 -3.01
C ALA A 216 15.81 -18.94 -3.85
N PRO A 217 15.46 -18.01 -4.77
CA PRO A 217 16.46 -17.07 -5.22
C PRO A 217 17.09 -16.54 -3.95
N ALA A 218 18.40 -16.76 -3.78
CA ALA A 218 19.12 -16.19 -2.66
C ALA A 218 18.65 -14.74 -2.60
N ALA A 219 18.01 -14.33 -1.49
CA ALA A 219 17.61 -12.94 -1.30
C ALA A 219 18.81 -12.12 -1.76
N PRO A 220 18.65 -11.28 -2.81
CA PRO A 220 19.71 -10.92 -3.75
C PRO A 220 21.02 -10.86 -3.00
N ALA A 221 21.84 -11.91 -3.14
CA ALA A 221 22.84 -12.33 -2.14
C ALA A 221 23.53 -11.11 -1.55
N ALA A 222 22.97 -10.59 -0.43
CA ALA A 222 23.07 -9.19 0.00
C ALA A 222 24.04 -8.42 -0.88
N GLU A 223 23.62 -8.07 -2.11
CA GLU A 223 24.49 -7.74 -3.26
C GLU A 223 25.74 -7.03 -2.77
N ALA A 224 26.81 -7.81 -2.47
CA ALA A 224 27.80 -7.48 -1.43
C ALA A 224 27.67 -6.03 -1.01
N VAL A 225 26.71 -5.72 -0.10
CA VAL A 225 26.56 -4.34 0.37
C VAL A 225 27.93 -4.09 0.91
N ASN A 226 28.66 -3.20 0.24
CA ASN A 226 30.08 -2.99 0.42
C ASN A 226 30.25 -2.17 1.70
N GLY A 227 29.67 -2.72 2.78
CA GLY A 227 29.02 -2.04 3.85
C GLY A 227 29.11 -2.96 5.04
N LYS A 228 29.64 -2.38 6.10
CA LYS A 228 30.25 -3.08 7.20
C LYS A 228 29.13 -3.70 8.07
N GLN A 229 28.98 -5.03 8.04
CA GLN A 229 27.99 -5.77 8.84
C GLN A 229 28.56 -6.20 10.20
N ILE A 230 27.68 -6.49 11.16
CA ILE A 230 28.09 -6.97 12.50
C ILE A 230 27.27 -8.21 12.87
N GLN A 231 27.94 -9.34 13.09
CA GLN A 231 27.31 -10.47 13.76
C GLN A 231 27.29 -10.26 15.27
N VAL A 232 26.11 -10.42 15.88
CA VAL A 232 25.91 -10.24 17.32
C VAL A 232 25.26 -11.51 17.89
N ARG A 233 25.91 -12.08 18.91
CA ARG A 233 25.38 -13.20 19.67
C ARG A 233 24.87 -12.69 21.01
N VAL A 234 23.58 -12.87 21.26
CA VAL A 234 22.94 -12.40 22.50
C VAL A 234 22.59 -13.60 23.37
N THR A 235 22.97 -13.51 24.64
CA THR A 235 22.71 -14.51 25.67
C THR A 235 22.15 -13.86 26.93
N LEU A 236 21.36 -14.62 27.69
CA LEU A 236 20.82 -14.19 28.98
C LEU A 236 21.59 -14.88 30.11
N ASP A 237 22.01 -14.12 31.11
CA ASP A 237 22.64 -14.70 32.29
C ASP A 237 21.67 -15.62 33.05
N ALA A 238 22.12 -16.83 33.37
CA ALA A 238 21.28 -17.88 33.95
C ALA A 238 20.86 -17.59 35.40
N GLU A 239 21.68 -16.88 36.17
CA GLU A 239 21.38 -16.48 37.55
C GLU A 239 20.46 -15.26 37.59
N PHE A 240 20.59 -14.37 36.60
CA PHE A 240 19.65 -13.28 36.39
C PHE A 240 18.28 -13.79 35.96
N ALA A 241 18.20 -14.70 34.98
CA ALA A 241 16.95 -15.26 34.47
C ALA A 241 16.07 -15.88 35.58
N LYS A 242 16.70 -16.59 36.53
CA LYS A 242 16.02 -17.20 37.68
C LYS A 242 15.49 -16.17 38.69
N ARG A 243 16.22 -15.07 38.90
CA ARG A 243 15.85 -14.02 39.88
C ARG A 243 14.82 -13.04 39.33
N ALA A 244 14.86 -12.76 38.03
CA ALA A 244 14.12 -11.66 37.44
C ALA A 244 12.64 -11.96 37.13
N GLY A 245 12.23 -13.24 37.08
CA GLY A 245 10.84 -13.64 36.85
C GLY A 245 10.23 -13.00 35.59
N LEU A 246 10.88 -13.21 34.44
CA LEU A 246 10.53 -12.51 33.20
C LEU A 246 9.23 -13.06 32.57
N PRO A 247 8.26 -12.20 32.21
CA PRO A 247 7.06 -12.63 31.52
C PRO A 247 7.37 -13.07 30.07
N GLY A 248 6.57 -14.01 29.54
CA GLY A 248 6.85 -14.67 28.26
C GLY A 248 6.74 -13.78 27.01
N ASP A 249 6.17 -12.58 27.15
CA ASP A 249 6.03 -11.55 26.10
C ASP A 249 7.18 -10.52 26.10
N THR A 250 8.19 -10.71 26.95
CA THR A 250 9.36 -9.85 27.02
C THR A 250 10.10 -9.83 25.68
N SER A 251 10.40 -8.63 25.18
CA SER A 251 11.12 -8.42 23.92
C SER A 251 12.60 -8.13 24.17
N VAL A 252 13.46 -8.61 23.27
CA VAL A 252 14.90 -8.33 23.23
C VAL A 252 15.17 -7.43 22.04
N PHE A 253 15.70 -6.24 22.29
CA PHE A 253 16.14 -5.31 21.26
C PHE A 253 17.65 -5.33 21.15
N VAL A 254 18.19 -5.62 19.98
CA VAL A 254 19.63 -5.46 19.72
C VAL A 254 19.83 -4.17 18.98
N ILE A 255 20.66 -3.29 19.55
CA ILE A 255 20.78 -1.90 19.14
C ILE A 255 22.25 -1.62 18.84
N ALA A 256 22.52 -1.15 17.62
CA ALA A 256 23.78 -0.50 17.29
C ALA A 256 23.55 1.01 17.20
N ARG A 257 24.38 1.80 17.87
CA ARG A 257 24.34 3.27 17.82
C ARG A 257 25.73 3.86 17.60
N ALA A 258 25.76 5.08 17.09
CA ALA A 258 26.99 5.85 17.00
C ALA A 258 27.46 6.31 18.40
N THR A 259 28.74 6.59 18.54
CA THR A 259 29.35 7.03 19.82
C THR A 259 29.01 8.47 20.19
N ASP A 260 28.69 9.30 19.18
CA ASP A 260 28.43 10.73 19.30
C ASP A 260 26.97 11.05 19.67
N THR A 261 26.06 10.13 19.40
CA THR A 261 24.61 10.37 19.48
C THR A 261 23.86 9.23 20.16
N PRO A 262 22.83 9.54 20.97
CA PRO A 262 22.03 8.51 21.62
C PRO A 262 21.05 7.80 20.66
N MET A 263 20.94 8.25 19.41
CA MET A 263 20.04 7.68 18.41
C MET A 263 20.60 6.37 17.83
N PRO A 264 19.76 5.34 17.68
CA PRO A 264 20.20 4.07 17.11
C PRO A 264 20.37 4.16 15.60
N VAL A 265 21.39 3.49 15.09
CA VAL A 265 21.75 3.40 13.68
C VAL A 265 21.19 2.11 13.06
N ALA A 266 21.06 1.04 13.86
CA ALA A 266 20.38 -0.20 13.50
C ALA A 266 19.68 -0.79 14.72
N VAL A 267 18.46 -1.34 14.54
CA VAL A 267 17.67 -1.96 15.61
C VAL A 267 16.94 -3.20 15.10
N GLU A 268 17.18 -4.33 15.75
CA GLU A 268 16.36 -5.54 15.58
C GLU A 268 15.58 -5.88 16.86
N LYS A 269 14.37 -6.41 16.69
CA LYS A 269 13.47 -6.84 17.77
C LYS A 269 13.25 -8.36 17.70
N HIS A 270 13.51 -9.04 18.80
CA HIS A 270 13.34 -10.49 18.97
C HIS A 270 12.50 -10.81 20.20
N ALA A 271 11.95 -12.03 20.25
CA ALA A 271 11.30 -12.55 21.46
C ALA A 271 12.34 -13.10 22.45
N LEU A 272 12.10 -12.98 23.76
CA LEU A 272 12.97 -13.56 24.80
C LEU A 272 13.14 -15.09 24.63
N SER A 273 12.13 -15.79 24.11
CA SER A 273 12.17 -17.24 23.84
C SER A 273 13.16 -17.65 22.75
N GLU A 274 13.66 -16.72 21.95
CA GLU A 274 14.66 -16.99 20.90
C GLU A 274 16.08 -17.06 21.44
N LEU A 275 16.32 -16.66 22.71
CA LEU A 275 17.65 -16.69 23.29
C LEU A 275 18.12 -18.13 23.63
N PRO A 276 19.40 -18.46 23.39
CA PRO A 276 20.45 -17.62 22.80
C PRO A 276 20.30 -17.49 21.28
N LEU A 277 20.39 -16.26 20.76
CA LEU A 277 20.24 -15.97 19.32
C LEU A 277 21.51 -15.35 18.73
N THR A 278 21.71 -15.56 17.43
CA THR A 278 22.78 -14.93 16.65
C THR A 278 22.14 -14.19 15.48
N ILE A 279 22.37 -12.89 15.41
CA ILE A 279 21.80 -12.01 14.39
C ILE A 279 22.91 -11.29 13.64
N THR A 280 22.59 -10.75 12.47
CA THR A 280 23.49 -9.90 11.70
C THR A 280 22.83 -8.54 11.55
N LEU A 281 23.45 -7.51 12.12
CA LEU A 281 23.02 -6.13 11.93
C LEU A 281 23.65 -5.59 10.66
N ASP A 282 22.82 -5.02 9.78
CA ASP A 282 23.26 -4.37 8.55
C ASP A 282 22.55 -3.03 8.31
N ASP A 283 22.77 -2.43 7.12
CA ASP A 283 22.19 -1.13 6.76
C ASP A 283 20.66 -1.18 6.57
N GLY A 284 20.09 -2.34 6.31
CA GLY A 284 18.66 -2.58 6.16
C GLY A 284 17.89 -2.47 7.48
N ASP A 285 18.58 -2.64 8.61
CA ASP A 285 18.01 -2.53 9.96
C ASP A 285 17.97 -1.07 10.47
N SER A 286 18.35 -0.12 9.61
CA SER A 286 18.42 1.27 9.98
C SER A 286 17.05 1.92 10.04
N PRO A 287 16.67 2.56 11.18
CA PRO A 287 15.45 3.35 11.26
C PRO A 287 15.55 4.69 10.49
N MET A 288 16.74 5.06 9.98
CA MET A 288 16.96 6.30 9.23
C MET A 288 17.75 6.03 7.93
N PRO A 289 17.17 6.24 6.74
CA PRO A 289 17.84 5.95 5.47
C PRO A 289 19.06 6.85 5.17
N THR A 290 19.27 7.92 5.94
CA THR A 290 20.37 8.89 5.74
C THR A 290 21.62 8.63 6.57
N ARG A 291 21.60 7.70 7.54
CA ARG A 291 22.76 7.38 8.38
C ARG A 291 22.80 5.87 8.66
N THR A 292 23.62 5.17 7.89
CA THR A 292 23.69 3.70 7.87
C THR A 292 24.85 3.17 8.71
N LEU A 293 24.81 1.88 9.06
CA LEU A 293 25.84 1.21 9.84
C LEU A 293 27.20 1.23 9.11
N SER A 294 27.17 0.99 7.80
CA SER A 294 28.32 1.01 6.90
C SER A 294 29.06 2.35 6.82
N SER A 295 28.37 3.45 7.09
CA SER A 295 28.95 4.80 7.06
C SER A 295 29.83 5.13 8.27
N LEU A 296 29.86 4.25 9.28
CA LEU A 296 30.57 4.46 10.54
C LEU A 296 31.84 3.60 10.63
N ASP A 297 32.85 4.13 11.30
CA ASP A 297 34.09 3.38 11.61
C ASP A 297 34.02 2.64 12.93
N THR A 298 33.27 3.20 13.89
CA THR A 298 33.08 2.62 15.21
C THR A 298 31.62 2.73 15.61
N VAL A 299 31.08 1.65 16.17
CA VAL A 299 29.73 1.64 16.73
C VAL A 299 29.71 1.02 18.11
N GLN A 300 28.71 1.40 18.89
CA GLN A 300 28.42 0.82 20.19
C GLN A 300 27.21 -0.11 20.05
N VAL A 301 27.42 -1.40 20.33
CA VAL A 301 26.38 -2.42 20.25
C VAL A 301 25.97 -2.84 21.66
N LEU A 302 24.66 -2.88 21.91
CA LEU A 302 24.09 -3.31 23.19
C LEU A 302 22.78 -4.07 22.96
N ALA A 303 22.44 -4.94 23.90
CA ALA A 303 21.17 -5.65 23.91
C ALA A 303 20.32 -5.13 25.07
N ARG A 304 19.04 -4.86 24.81
CA ARG A 304 18.07 -4.37 25.79
C ARG A 304 16.92 -5.34 25.92
N LEU A 305 16.63 -5.73 27.15
CA LEU A 305 15.44 -6.47 27.52
C LEU A 305 14.34 -5.49 27.92
N SER A 306 13.23 -5.48 27.18
CA SER A 306 12.06 -4.66 27.51
C SER A 306 10.84 -5.50 27.80
N ARG A 307 10.29 -5.33 29.00
CA ARG A 307 9.03 -5.95 29.43
C ARG A 307 7.80 -5.29 28.80
N SER A 308 7.93 -4.02 28.41
CA SER A 308 6.82 -3.24 27.83
C SER A 308 6.63 -3.49 26.33
N GLY A 309 7.60 -4.13 25.67
CA GLY A 309 7.61 -4.35 24.22
C GLY A 309 7.85 -3.09 23.37
N ASN A 310 8.03 -1.93 24.01
CA ASN A 310 8.33 -0.65 23.36
C ASN A 310 9.83 -0.51 23.07
N ALA A 311 10.16 0.06 21.92
CA ALA A 311 11.56 0.31 21.52
C ALA A 311 12.21 1.48 22.27
N MET A 312 11.40 2.41 22.82
CA MET A 312 11.89 3.53 23.63
C MET A 312 12.27 3.06 25.04
N ARG A 313 13.47 3.45 25.50
CA ARG A 313 14.00 3.10 26.82
C ARG A 313 13.00 3.47 27.93
N GLN A 314 12.64 2.49 28.74
CA GLN A 314 11.87 2.65 29.98
C GLN A 314 12.77 2.45 31.21
N ALA A 315 12.30 2.91 32.37
CA ALA A 315 13.04 2.81 33.63
C ALA A 315 13.27 1.34 34.07
N ASP A 316 12.41 0.43 33.63
CA ASP A 316 12.46 -1.00 33.97
C ASP A 316 13.19 -1.87 32.92
N ASP A 317 13.75 -1.24 31.88
CA ASP A 317 14.50 -1.97 30.85
C ASP A 317 15.90 -2.32 31.34
N ILE A 318 16.36 -3.52 31.01
CA ILE A 318 17.66 -4.04 31.43
C ILE A 318 18.56 -4.17 30.22
N GLU A 319 19.73 -3.53 30.25
CA GLU A 319 20.67 -3.49 29.14
C GLU A 319 21.92 -4.32 29.44
N SER A 320 22.51 -4.91 28.40
CA SER A 320 23.87 -5.46 28.47
C SER A 320 24.89 -4.33 28.59
N ALA A 321 26.09 -4.65 29.07
CA ALA A 321 27.23 -3.75 28.92
C ALA A 321 27.42 -3.44 27.42
N PRO A 322 27.59 -2.16 27.04
CA PRO A 322 27.81 -1.81 25.65
C PRO A 322 29.20 -2.28 25.19
N VAL A 323 29.27 -2.91 24.02
CA VAL A 323 30.53 -3.33 23.41
C VAL A 323 30.86 -2.40 22.25
N MET A 324 32.10 -1.91 22.24
CA MET A 324 32.64 -1.10 21.16
C MET A 324 33.13 -2.00 20.05
N VAL A 325 32.70 -1.72 18.82
CA VAL A 325 33.01 -2.54 17.64
C VAL A 325 33.57 -1.63 16.56
N GLU A 326 34.78 -1.93 16.11
CA GLU A 326 35.36 -1.34 14.91
C GLU A 326 34.81 -2.06 13.69
N LEU A 327 34.41 -1.27 12.69
CA LEU A 327 33.81 -1.77 11.47
C LEU A 327 34.84 -1.75 10.33
N PRO A 328 35.00 -2.86 9.58
CA PRO A 328 34.21 -4.10 9.62
C PRO A 328 34.56 -5.00 10.81
N ALA A 329 33.53 -5.59 11.43
CA ALA A 329 33.72 -6.46 12.59
C ALA A 329 34.46 -7.75 12.20
N ALA A 330 35.62 -8.00 12.82
CA ALA A 330 36.44 -9.18 12.54
C ALA A 330 35.93 -10.48 13.21
N ALA A 331 35.10 -10.35 14.24
CA ALA A 331 34.56 -11.47 15.02
C ALA A 331 33.14 -11.17 15.52
N PRO A 332 32.34 -12.20 15.83
CA PRO A 332 31.02 -12.02 16.42
C PRO A 332 31.10 -11.31 17.77
N VAL A 333 30.20 -10.35 17.99
CA VAL A 333 30.10 -9.58 19.23
C VAL A 333 29.23 -10.33 20.22
N GLU A 334 29.78 -10.69 21.38
CA GLU A 334 29.01 -11.37 22.42
C GLU A 334 28.41 -10.36 23.40
N LEU A 335 27.08 -10.42 23.55
CA LEU A 335 26.33 -9.61 24.49
C LEU A 335 25.66 -10.51 25.52
N VAL A 336 25.88 -10.22 26.80
CA VAL A 336 25.27 -10.93 27.93
C VAL A 336 24.35 -9.95 28.66
N ILE A 337 23.06 -10.25 28.69
CA ILE A 337 22.06 -9.44 29.41
C ILE A 337 22.00 -9.90 30.87
N GLY A 338 22.01 -8.93 31.81
CA GLY A 338 21.83 -9.19 33.24
C GLY A 338 23.09 -9.55 34.02
N ARG A 339 24.26 -9.21 33.48
CA ARG A 339 25.57 -9.37 34.16
C ARG A 339 25.78 -8.34 35.27
#